data_AF-A0A1Q7NF76-F1
#
_entry.id   AF-A0A1Q7NF76-F1
#
_cell.length_a   1.000
_cell.length_b   1.000
_cell.length_c   1.000
_cell.angle_alpha   90.00
_cell.angle_beta   90.00
_cell.angle_gamma   90.00
#
_symmetry.space_group_name_H-M   'P 1'
#
loop_
_entity.id
_entity.type
_entity.pdbx_description
1 polymer ?
#
loop_
_entity_poly.entity_id
_entity_poly.type
_entity_poly.pdbx_seq_one_letter_code
_entity_poly.pdbx_strand_id
1 'polypeptide(L)'
;MVLVKSIYSQNHTPASLISSIRVTNLTATDLDGDGKFEFIGSFTAPAKNKFERDLFLIAKSQGPAMRADFTKFQAYQPPPEGFLSSIDFVDQLDLDGDGVGEVFAMHGGFDAYGYLIFKKVGGRWRQVFEGIGDAC
;
A
#
# COMPACT_ATOMS: atom_id res chain seq x y z
N MET A 1 -1.17 11.18 9.60
CA MET A 1 -1.59 11.56 8.22
C MET A 1 -0.59 12.44 7.45
N VAL A 2 0.35 13.14 8.09
CA VAL A 2 1.30 14.05 7.39
C VAL A 2 2.10 13.35 6.28
N LEU A 3 2.69 12.18 6.57
CA LEU A 3 3.46 11.41 5.60
C LEU A 3 2.64 11.07 4.34
N VAL A 4 1.44 10.52 4.52
CA VAL A 4 0.56 10.14 3.41
C VAL A 4 0.20 11.36 2.55
N LYS A 5 -0.25 12.47 3.17
CA LYS A 5 -0.56 13.70 2.43
C LYS A 5 0.65 14.23 1.64
N SER A 6 1.86 14.12 2.20
CA SER A 6 3.11 14.47 1.50
C SER A 6 3.34 13.60 0.27
N ILE A 7 3.15 12.27 0.37
CA ILE A 7 3.31 11.35 -0.77
C ILE A 7 2.33 11.68 -1.89
N TYR A 8 1.04 11.92 -1.56
CA TYR A 8 0.05 12.32 -2.56
C TYR A 8 0.41 13.65 -3.24
N SER A 9 0.88 14.63 -2.46
CA SER A 9 1.34 15.93 -2.98
C SER A 9 2.53 15.79 -3.93
N GLN A 10 3.53 14.97 -3.55
CA GLN A 10 4.69 14.65 -4.39
C GLN A 10 4.30 13.97 -5.71
N ASN A 11 3.22 13.19 -5.71
CA ASN A 11 2.63 12.58 -6.91
C ASN A 11 1.61 13.50 -7.62
N HIS A 12 1.72 14.82 -7.44
CA HIS A 12 0.91 15.85 -8.09
C HIS A 12 -0.61 15.69 -7.87
N THR A 13 -1.02 15.12 -6.74
CA THR A 13 -2.44 15.05 -6.38
C THR A 13 -2.96 16.46 -6.04
N PRO A 14 -4.07 16.91 -6.66
CA PRO A 14 -4.70 18.18 -6.30
C PRO A 14 -5.02 18.27 -4.81
N ALA A 15 -4.79 19.45 -4.19
CA ALA A 15 -5.04 19.66 -2.77
C ALA A 15 -6.48 19.31 -2.34
N SER A 16 -7.46 19.53 -3.22
CA SER A 16 -8.86 19.16 -2.99
C SER A 16 -9.09 17.65 -2.87
N LEU A 17 -8.30 16.83 -3.58
CA LEU A 17 -8.32 15.36 -3.43
C LEU A 17 -7.49 14.91 -2.23
N ILE A 18 -6.41 15.62 -1.89
CA ILE A 18 -5.63 15.32 -0.66
C ILE A 18 -6.51 15.46 0.59
N SER A 19 -7.44 16.41 0.60
CA SER A 19 -8.41 16.54 1.70
C SER A 19 -9.45 15.42 1.77
N SER A 20 -9.63 14.62 0.72
CA SER A 20 -10.58 13.50 0.67
C SER A 20 -9.93 12.13 0.82
N ILE A 21 -8.62 12.07 1.13
CA ILE A 21 -7.91 10.79 1.37
C ILE A 21 -8.63 10.00 2.47
N ARG A 22 -8.88 8.73 2.18
CA ARG A 22 -9.45 7.74 3.09
C ARG A 22 -8.40 6.68 3.40
N VAL A 23 -8.50 6.10 4.59
CA VAL A 23 -7.76 4.89 4.97
C VAL A 23 -8.67 3.71 4.68
N THR A 24 -8.21 2.74 3.89
CA THR A 24 -8.95 1.49 3.62
C THR A 24 -8.42 0.34 4.46
N ASN A 25 -7.12 0.35 4.74
CA ASN A 25 -6.46 -0.63 5.60
C ASN A 25 -5.30 0.07 6.34
N LEU A 26 -5.08 -0.28 7.60
CA LEU A 26 -3.92 0.18 8.38
C LEU A 26 -3.62 -0.81 9.51
N THR A 27 -2.45 -1.42 9.44
CA THR A 27 -1.96 -2.38 10.43
C THR A 27 -0.62 -1.91 10.96
N ALA A 28 -0.44 -2.00 12.29
CA ALA A 28 0.85 -1.85 12.94
C ALA A 28 1.36 -3.24 13.33
N THR A 29 2.60 -3.56 12.98
CA THR A 29 3.15 -4.89 13.15
C THR A 29 4.68 -4.85 13.18
N ASP A 30 5.30 -5.77 13.91
CA ASP A 30 6.76 -5.87 14.03
C ASP A 30 7.26 -6.78 12.90
N LEU A 31 7.84 -6.19 11.86
CA LEU A 31 8.27 -6.94 10.68
C LEU A 31 9.65 -7.55 10.86
N ASP A 32 10.53 -6.95 11.66
CA ASP A 32 11.92 -7.40 11.83
C ASP A 32 12.29 -7.86 13.24
N GLY A 33 11.30 -7.99 14.13
CA GLY A 33 11.44 -8.53 15.47
C GLY A 33 12.21 -7.61 16.42
N ASP A 34 12.40 -6.33 16.07
CA ASP A 34 13.16 -5.38 16.87
C ASP A 34 12.35 -4.76 18.04
N GLY A 35 11.09 -5.14 18.17
CA GLY A 35 10.15 -4.65 19.17
C GLY A 35 9.55 -3.27 18.85
N LYS A 36 9.84 -2.70 17.68
CA LYS A 36 9.20 -1.49 17.17
C LYS A 36 8.29 -1.85 16.01
N PHE A 37 7.11 -1.23 15.98
CA PHE A 37 6.16 -1.49 14.92
C PHE A 37 6.49 -0.70 13.65
N GLU A 38 6.50 -1.42 12.53
CA GLU A 38 6.22 -0.90 11.21
C GLU A 38 4.72 -0.73 11.02
N PHE A 39 4.36 0.09 10.02
CA PHE A 39 3.00 0.40 9.66
C PHE A 39 2.79 0.08 8.19
N ILE A 40 1.84 -0.79 7.91
CA ILE A 40 1.42 -1.16 6.57
C ILE A 40 0.04 -0.56 6.35
N GLY A 41 -0.14 0.23 5.29
CA GLY A 41 -1.40 0.95 5.10
C GLY A 41 -1.76 1.17 3.65
N SER A 42 -3.07 1.23 3.43
CA SER A 42 -3.73 1.43 2.15
C SER A 42 -4.63 2.65 2.22
N PHE A 43 -4.49 3.51 1.22
CA PHE A 43 -5.17 4.80 1.16
C PHE A 43 -5.72 5.04 -0.23
N THR A 44 -6.87 5.72 -0.29
CA THR A 44 -7.54 6.08 -1.55
C THR A 44 -7.91 7.55 -1.52
N ALA A 45 -7.70 8.29 -2.61
CA ALA A 45 -8.28 9.62 -2.81
C ALA A 45 -9.30 9.55 -3.97
N PRO A 46 -10.59 9.39 -3.66
CA PRO A 46 -11.63 9.21 -4.67
C PRO A 46 -11.85 10.50 -5.45
N ALA A 47 -12.09 10.37 -6.75
CA ALA A 47 -12.29 11.50 -7.64
C ALA A 47 -13.45 11.23 -8.62
N LYS A 48 -14.44 12.12 -8.65
CA LYS A 48 -15.54 12.01 -9.63
C LYS A 48 -15.06 12.39 -11.03
N ASN A 49 -15.32 11.55 -12.02
CA ASN A 49 -15.01 11.78 -13.45
C ASN A 49 -13.54 12.12 -13.71
N LYS A 50 -12.65 11.65 -12.84
CA LYS A 50 -11.20 11.85 -12.91
C LYS A 50 -10.53 10.59 -12.45
N PHE A 51 -9.22 10.52 -12.65
CA PHE A 51 -8.39 9.46 -12.11
C PHE A 51 -8.47 9.46 -10.57
N GLU A 52 -8.77 8.31 -9.98
CA GLU A 52 -8.59 8.04 -8.56
C GLU A 52 -7.09 7.87 -8.23
N ARG A 53 -6.75 7.85 -6.94
CA ARG A 53 -5.37 7.72 -6.48
C ARG A 53 -5.28 6.77 -5.30
N ASP A 54 -4.56 5.69 -5.49
CA ASP A 54 -4.35 4.69 -4.44
C ASP A 54 -2.88 4.66 -4.02
N LEU A 55 -2.67 4.42 -2.73
CA LEU A 55 -1.36 4.31 -2.13
C LEU A 55 -1.33 3.09 -1.22
N PHE A 56 -0.42 2.16 -1.49
CA PHE A 56 0.06 1.18 -0.54
C PHE A 56 1.40 1.62 0.05
N LEU A 57 1.56 1.52 1.35
CA LEU A 57 2.67 2.08 2.11
C LEU A 57 3.19 1.05 3.11
N ILE A 58 4.51 0.89 3.18
CA ILE A 58 5.19 0.32 4.35
C ILE A 58 6.03 1.45 4.94
N ALA A 59 5.76 1.80 6.20
CA ALA A 59 6.41 2.90 6.89
C ALA A 59 6.92 2.45 8.26
N LYS A 60 7.87 3.21 8.79
CA LYS A 60 8.38 3.01 10.15
C LYS A 60 8.60 4.32 10.87
N SER A 61 8.74 4.23 12.18
CA SER A 61 9.08 5.38 13.01
C SER A 61 10.52 5.83 12.75
N GLN A 62 10.72 7.15 12.65
CA GLN A 62 12.03 7.81 12.62
C GLN A 62 12.01 8.97 13.62
N GLY A 63 12.31 8.65 14.88
CA GLY A 63 12.12 9.58 15.99
C GLY A 63 10.63 9.94 16.17
N PRO A 64 10.25 11.23 16.25
CA PRO A 64 8.85 11.64 16.34
C PRO A 64 8.10 11.61 15.00
N ALA A 65 8.81 11.37 13.89
CA ALA A 65 8.25 11.36 12.55
C ALA A 65 8.07 9.93 12.01
N MET A 66 7.30 9.81 10.93
CA MET A 66 7.16 8.59 10.15
C MET A 66 7.95 8.70 8.86
N ARG A 67 8.62 7.61 8.46
CA ARG A 67 9.31 7.49 7.18
C ARG A 67 8.69 6.36 6.36
N ALA A 68 8.42 6.62 5.09
CA ALA A 68 8.07 5.57 4.15
C ALA A 68 9.33 4.77 3.77
N ASP A 69 9.31 3.46 3.99
CA ASP A 69 10.35 2.55 3.52
C ASP A 69 9.94 1.88 2.19
N PHE A 70 8.63 1.84 1.89
CA PHE A 70 8.07 1.44 0.60
C PHE A 70 6.83 2.24 0.26
N THR A 71 6.66 2.61 -1.01
CA THR A 71 5.42 3.19 -1.52
C THR A 71 5.08 2.60 -2.88
N LYS A 72 3.85 2.15 -3.06
CA LYS A 72 3.26 1.85 -4.37
C LYS A 72 2.06 2.76 -4.56
N PHE A 73 2.28 3.83 -5.33
CA PHE A 73 1.26 4.82 -5.66
C PHE A 73 0.77 4.58 -7.07
N GLN A 74 -0.53 4.69 -7.29
CA GLN A 74 -1.11 4.59 -8.62
C GLN A 74 -2.21 5.61 -8.86
N ALA A 75 -2.28 6.07 -10.10
CA ALA A 75 -3.37 6.87 -10.62
C ALA A 75 -4.07 6.06 -11.70
N TYR A 76 -5.37 5.83 -11.55
CA TYR A 76 -6.14 5.04 -12.49
C TYR A 76 -7.51 5.65 -12.69
N GLN A 77 -8.07 5.45 -13.88
CA GLN A 77 -9.45 5.81 -14.13
C GLN A 77 -10.30 4.59 -13.74
N PRO A 78 -11.24 4.73 -12.79
CA PRO A 78 -12.08 3.61 -12.42
C PRO A 78 -12.89 3.16 -13.64
N PRO A 79 -13.09 1.85 -13.82
CA PRO A 79 -13.92 1.34 -14.89
C PRO A 79 -15.38 1.79 -14.68
N PRO A 80 -16.21 1.85 -15.73
CA PRO A 80 -17.61 2.31 -15.63
C PRO A 80 -18.43 1.60 -14.55
N GLU A 81 -18.07 0.36 -14.24
CA GLU A 81 -18.72 -0.51 -13.27
C GLU A 81 -18.32 -0.18 -11.82
N GLY A 82 -17.34 0.71 -11.62
CA GLY A 82 -17.00 1.30 -10.31
C GLY A 82 -16.07 0.47 -9.43
N PHE A 83 -15.31 -0.48 -10.00
CA PHE A 83 -14.41 -1.33 -9.24
C PHE A 83 -13.12 -0.60 -8.87
N LEU A 84 -12.73 -0.68 -7.60
CA LEU A 84 -11.56 0.01 -7.06
C LEU A 84 -10.34 -0.91 -7.12
N SER A 85 -9.21 -0.33 -7.51
CA SER A 85 -7.92 -1.01 -7.58
C SER A 85 -7.13 -0.79 -6.27
N SER A 86 -7.71 -1.16 -5.13
CA SER A 86 -6.96 -1.09 -3.87
C SER A 86 -5.98 -2.25 -3.77
N ILE A 87 -4.81 -1.98 -3.19
CA ILE A 87 -3.91 -3.00 -2.65
C ILE A 87 -4.13 -3.00 -1.15
N ASP A 88 -4.56 -4.11 -0.56
CA ASP A 88 -4.85 -4.21 0.87
C ASP A 88 -3.99 -5.28 1.53
N PHE A 89 -3.48 -4.96 2.71
CA PHE A 89 -2.70 -5.87 3.53
C PHE A 89 -3.56 -7.08 3.96
N VAL A 90 -2.98 -8.27 3.85
CA VAL A 90 -3.60 -9.53 4.27
C VAL A 90 -2.94 -10.04 5.53
N ASP A 91 -1.64 -10.33 5.45
CA ASP A 91 -0.87 -10.89 6.56
C ASP A 91 0.63 -10.68 6.35
N GLN A 92 1.41 -11.01 7.39
CA GLN A 92 2.86 -11.10 7.32
C GLN A 92 3.35 -12.49 7.72
N LEU A 93 4.43 -12.95 7.08
CA LEU A 93 5.07 -14.21 7.45
C LEU A 93 6.54 -14.15 7.05
N ASP A 94 7.45 -14.52 7.96
CA ASP A 94 8.85 -14.78 7.64
C ASP A 94 8.94 -16.15 6.93
N LEU A 95 8.78 -16.13 5.61
CA LEU A 95 8.63 -17.34 4.80
C LEU A 95 9.98 -18.00 4.53
N ASP A 96 11.06 -17.22 4.45
CA ASP A 96 12.40 -17.74 4.19
C ASP A 96 13.33 -17.78 5.41
N GLY A 97 12.84 -17.39 6.59
CA GLY A 97 13.53 -17.55 7.86
C GLY A 97 14.68 -16.56 8.06
N ASP A 98 14.66 -15.41 7.37
CA ASP A 98 15.71 -14.39 7.49
C ASP A 98 15.48 -13.43 8.67
N GLY A 99 14.39 -13.61 9.42
CA GLY A 99 13.98 -12.81 10.56
C GLY A 99 13.21 -11.55 10.18
N VAL A 100 12.95 -11.29 8.90
CA VAL A 100 12.12 -10.19 8.41
C VAL A 100 10.90 -10.74 7.70
N GLY A 101 9.71 -10.50 8.26
CA GLY A 101 8.45 -10.95 7.66
C GLY A 101 8.23 -10.37 6.26
N GLU A 102 7.91 -11.25 5.30
CA GLU A 102 7.31 -10.84 4.03
C GLU A 102 5.89 -10.31 4.25
N VAL A 103 5.53 -9.29 3.47
CA VAL A 103 4.21 -8.67 3.51
C VAL A 103 3.37 -9.23 2.36
N PHE A 104 2.26 -9.87 2.71
CA PHE A 104 1.26 -10.38 1.77
C PHE A 104 0.15 -9.36 1.62
N ALA A 105 -0.17 -9.02 0.38
CA ALA A 105 -1.27 -8.12 0.05
C ALA A 105 -2.12 -8.71 -1.06
N MET A 106 -3.36 -8.27 -1.15
CA MET A 106 -4.23 -8.52 -2.29
C MET A 106 -4.45 -7.23 -3.06
N HIS A 107 -4.53 -7.32 -4.38
CA HIS A 107 -5.03 -6.22 -5.21
C HIS A 107 -6.29 -6.64 -5.96
N GLY A 108 -7.28 -5.76 -5.97
CA GLY A 108 -8.56 -5.98 -6.66
C GLY A 108 -8.61 -5.33 -8.04
N GLY A 109 -9.46 -5.88 -8.90
CA GLY A 109 -9.86 -5.37 -10.21
C GLY A 109 -11.30 -5.80 -10.52
N PHE A 110 -11.80 -5.43 -11.70
CA PHE A 110 -13.17 -5.74 -12.13
C PHE A 110 -13.45 -7.25 -12.16
N ASP A 111 -12.69 -7.99 -12.97
CA ASP A 111 -12.80 -9.44 -13.14
C ASP A 111 -11.53 -10.18 -12.68
N ALA A 112 -10.66 -9.52 -11.92
CA ALA A 112 -9.42 -10.14 -11.47
C ALA A 112 -9.07 -9.70 -10.07
N TYR A 113 -8.46 -10.60 -9.32
CA TYR A 113 -7.78 -10.30 -8.07
C TYR A 113 -6.36 -10.83 -8.18
N GLY A 114 -5.45 -10.33 -7.37
CA GLY A 114 -4.11 -10.91 -7.33
C GLY A 114 -3.48 -10.80 -5.97
N TYR A 115 -2.57 -11.71 -5.69
CA TYR A 115 -1.71 -11.68 -4.52
C TYR A 115 -0.37 -11.06 -4.88
N LEU A 116 0.08 -10.15 -4.02
CA LEU A 116 1.38 -9.53 -4.05
C LEU A 116 2.16 -9.96 -2.81
N ILE A 117 3.45 -10.24 -2.98
CA ILE A 117 4.37 -10.45 -1.86
C ILE A 117 5.46 -9.39 -1.94
N PHE A 118 5.66 -8.67 -0.84
CA PHE A 118 6.75 -7.72 -0.69
C PHE A 118 7.79 -8.27 0.29
N LYS A 119 9.06 -8.23 -0.11
CA LYS A 119 10.21 -8.69 0.68
C LYS A 119 11.27 -7.60 0.77
N LYS A 120 12.00 -7.55 1.88
CA LYS A 120 13.15 -6.66 2.06
C LYS A 120 14.41 -7.30 1.46
N VAL A 121 14.84 -6.84 0.29
CA VAL A 121 16.02 -7.35 -0.43
C VAL A 121 17.13 -6.31 -0.42
N GLY A 122 18.25 -6.63 0.24
CA GLY A 122 19.39 -5.70 0.38
C GLY A 122 19.00 -4.42 1.12
N GLY A 123 18.17 -4.54 2.16
CA GLY A 123 17.71 -3.42 2.98
C GLY A 123 16.61 -2.57 2.36
N ARG A 124 16.06 -2.95 1.20
CA ARG A 124 14.97 -2.24 0.51
C ARG A 124 13.80 -3.17 0.23
N TRP A 125 12.59 -2.72 0.51
CA TRP A 125 11.38 -3.43 0.11
C TRP A 125 11.24 -3.51 -1.40
N ARG A 126 10.85 -4.68 -1.89
CA ARG A 126 10.56 -4.96 -3.30
C ARG A 126 9.34 -5.85 -3.37
N GLN A 127 8.50 -5.64 -4.39
CA GLN A 127 7.54 -6.64 -4.80
C GLN A 127 8.31 -7.79 -5.46
N VAL A 128 8.25 -8.98 -4.88
CA VAL A 128 8.99 -10.17 -5.36
C VAL A 128 8.07 -11.21 -6.02
N PHE A 129 6.76 -11.07 -5.82
CA PHE A 129 5.76 -11.93 -6.43
C PHE A 129 4.53 -11.12 -6.83
N GLU A 130 3.91 -11.54 -7.93
CA GLU A 130 2.58 -11.13 -8.38
C GLU A 130 1.93 -12.33 -9.04
N GLY A 131 0.79 -12.76 -8.49
CA GLY A 131 -0.02 -13.85 -9.04
C GLY A 131 -1.45 -13.37 -9.21
N ILE A 132 -1.99 -13.52 -10.42
CA ILE A 132 -3.34 -13.05 -10.78
C ILE A 132 -4.28 -14.26 -10.80
N GLY A 133 -5.44 -14.11 -10.17
CA GLY A 133 -6.62 -14.95 -10.32
C GLY A 133 -7.68 -14.23 -11.14
N ASP A 134 -8.34 -14.97 -12.03
CA ASP A 134 -9.44 -14.50 -12.86
C ASP A 134 -10.78 -14.89 -12.20
N ALA A 135 -11.74 -13.97 -12.18
CA ALA A 135 -13.10 -14.22 -11.74
C ALA A 135 -13.94 -14.58 -12.97
N CYS A 136 -14.23 -15.88 -13.12
CA CYS A 136 -15.05 -16.40 -14.22
C CYS A 136 -16.50 -15.91 -14.19
#